data_AF-A0A1A7YRP7-F1
#
_entry.id   AF-A0A1A7YRP7-F1
#
_cell.length_a   1.000
_cell.length_b   1.000
_cell.length_c   1.000
_cell.angle_alpha   90.00
_cell.angle_beta   90.00
_cell.angle_gamma   90.00
#
_symmetry.space_group_name_H-M   'P 1'
#
loop_
_entity.id
_entity.type
_entity.pdbx_description
1 polymer ?
#
loop_
_entity_poly.entity_id
_entity_poly.type
_entity_poly.pdbx_seq_one_letter_code
_entity_poly.pdbx_strand_id
1 'polypeptide(L)'
;EVRQSVSEAVKSTVELVEQPKIIEPLDYEAVVFQRKAQIHSDPHRDLLLCPVDDVSESQISRQRRTVVPSVPQNAEQEARSLFAKKCIKMYDTDWHVISYKYEAYSGDFRMLPSKGLKTDKLPAHVFEVDEDTKDEDTSSLCSQRGGILKQGWLQ
;
A
#
# COMPACT_ATOMS: atom_id res chain seq x y z
N GLU A 1 10.97 -58.87 0.46
CA GLU A 1 10.05 -57.74 0.65
C GLU A 1 10.47 -56.60 -0.27
N VAL A 2 9.58 -55.93 -1.00
CA VAL A 2 9.76 -54.51 -1.40
C VAL A 2 8.38 -53.92 -1.71
N ARG A 3 7.68 -53.48 -0.67
CA ARG A 3 6.58 -52.50 -0.78
C ARG A 3 6.93 -51.37 0.18
N GLN A 4 7.92 -50.58 -0.22
CA GLN A 4 8.29 -49.38 0.51
C GLN A 4 7.17 -48.36 0.27
N SER A 5 6.35 -48.14 1.30
CA SER A 5 5.20 -47.25 1.23
C SER A 5 5.67 -45.84 0.89
N VAL A 6 5.03 -45.23 -0.12
CA VAL A 6 5.24 -43.82 -0.52
C VAL A 6 5.15 -42.87 0.68
N SER A 7 4.38 -43.24 1.71
CA SER A 7 4.24 -42.56 3.00
C SER A 7 5.55 -42.36 3.77
N GLU A 8 6.54 -43.25 3.58
CA GLU A 8 7.81 -43.22 4.30
C GLU A 8 8.82 -42.27 3.63
N ALA A 9 8.80 -42.18 2.30
CA ALA A 9 9.59 -41.22 1.52
C ALA A 9 9.12 -39.77 1.72
N VAL A 10 7.81 -39.56 1.97
CA VAL A 10 7.29 -38.23 2.31
C VAL A 10 7.73 -37.82 3.71
N LYS A 11 7.80 -38.75 4.67
CA LYS A 11 8.28 -38.47 6.03
C LYS A 11 9.76 -38.11 6.07
N SER A 12 10.62 -38.81 5.33
CA SER A 12 12.06 -38.49 5.28
C SER A 12 12.37 -37.15 4.60
N THR A 13 11.50 -36.70 3.69
CA THR A 13 11.65 -35.38 3.03
C THR A 13 11.25 -34.22 3.94
N VAL A 14 10.35 -34.45 4.90
CA VAL A 14 9.88 -33.41 5.84
C VAL A 14 10.88 -33.12 6.95
N GLU A 15 11.77 -34.07 7.31
CA GLU A 15 12.75 -33.87 8.38
C GLU A 15 13.94 -32.97 8.01
N LEU A 16 14.14 -32.65 6.71
CA LEU A 16 15.21 -31.76 6.23
C LEU A 16 14.70 -30.41 5.73
N VAL A 17 13.45 -30.04 6.03
CA VAL A 17 13.02 -28.66 5.85
C VAL A 17 13.53 -27.88 7.07
N GLU A 18 14.72 -27.27 6.95
CA GLU A 18 15.18 -26.27 7.92
C GLU A 18 14.01 -25.31 8.16
N GLN A 19 13.52 -25.27 9.39
CA GLN A 19 12.47 -24.37 9.78
C GLN A 19 12.91 -22.95 9.38
N PRO A 20 12.14 -22.23 8.54
CA PRO A 20 12.56 -20.92 8.07
C PRO A 20 12.87 -20.06 9.28
N LYS A 21 14.11 -19.54 9.33
CA LYS A 21 14.55 -18.67 10.42
C LYS A 21 13.55 -17.52 10.47
N ILE A 22 12.91 -17.36 11.63
CA ILE A 22 12.04 -16.22 11.88
C ILE A 22 12.96 -15.00 11.89
N ILE A 23 12.92 -14.23 10.81
CA ILE A 23 13.63 -12.96 10.69
C ILE A 23 12.69 -11.89 11.26
N GLU A 24 13.17 -11.15 12.25
CA GLU A 24 12.41 -10.00 12.75
C GLU A 24 12.23 -8.98 11.63
N PRO A 25 11.03 -8.38 11.50
CA PRO A 25 10.80 -7.34 10.52
C PRO A 25 11.77 -6.18 10.74
N LEU A 26 12.20 -5.56 9.64
CA LEU A 26 13.09 -4.41 9.68
C LEU A 26 12.44 -3.27 10.47
N ASP A 27 13.19 -2.69 11.42
CA ASP A 27 12.81 -1.43 12.05
C ASP A 27 13.07 -0.28 11.07
N TYR A 28 12.06 0.05 10.27
CA TYR A 28 12.14 1.11 9.27
C TYR A 28 12.47 2.47 9.89
N GLU A 29 11.93 2.77 11.08
CA GLU A 29 12.16 4.06 11.74
C GLU A 29 13.63 4.20 12.14
N ALA A 30 14.20 3.17 12.76
CA ALA A 30 15.61 3.15 13.13
C ALA A 30 16.54 3.23 11.91
N VAL A 31 16.23 2.51 10.83
CA VAL A 31 17.03 2.53 9.59
C VAL A 31 17.00 3.89 8.92
N VAL A 32 15.82 4.50 8.78
CA VAL A 32 15.66 5.85 8.21
C VAL A 32 16.41 6.87 9.07
N PHE A 33 16.32 6.76 10.39
CA PHE A 33 17.03 7.64 11.32
C PHE A 33 18.56 7.50 11.19
N GLN A 34 19.08 6.27 11.21
CA GLN A 34 20.51 5.98 11.12
C GLN A 34 21.11 6.44 9.77
N ARG A 35 20.35 6.33 8.68
CA ARG A 35 20.81 6.66 7.32
C ARG A 35 20.37 8.03 6.83
N LYS A 36 19.87 8.90 7.71
CA LYS A 36 19.29 10.21 7.35
C LYS A 36 20.15 11.05 6.40
N ALA A 37 21.47 11.10 6.61
CA ALA A 37 22.38 11.86 5.75
C ALA A 37 22.47 11.27 4.32
N GLN A 38 22.52 9.95 4.21
CA GLN A 38 22.56 9.24 2.92
C GLN A 38 21.24 9.44 2.16
N ILE A 39 20.12 9.30 2.86
CA ILE A 39 18.77 9.54 2.31
C ILE A 39 18.67 10.98 1.82
N HIS A 40 19.17 11.97 2.57
CA HIS A 40 19.12 13.37 2.14
C HIS A 40 19.95 13.62 0.86
N SER A 41 21.07 12.93 0.68
CA SER A 41 21.90 13.03 -0.53
C SER A 41 21.37 12.23 -1.72
N ASP A 42 20.37 11.37 -1.52
CA ASP A 42 19.87 10.47 -2.56
C ASP A 42 19.08 11.25 -3.64
N PRO A 43 19.36 11.03 -4.94
CA PRO A 43 18.61 11.64 -6.04
C PRO A 43 17.11 11.31 -6.04
N HIS A 44 16.74 10.16 -5.49
CA HIS A 44 15.38 9.63 -5.41
C HIS A 44 14.81 9.66 -3.97
N ARG A 45 15.38 10.46 -3.07
CA ARG A 45 14.91 10.60 -1.68
C ARG A 45 13.41 10.84 -1.54
N ASP A 46 12.78 11.48 -2.54
CA ASP A 46 11.35 11.79 -2.55
C ASP A 46 10.48 10.52 -2.65
N LEU A 47 11.04 9.39 -3.09
CA LEU A 47 10.36 8.08 -3.04
C LEU A 47 10.41 7.44 -1.64
N LEU A 48 11.35 7.87 -0.80
CA LEU A 48 11.57 7.33 0.55
C LEU A 48 10.87 8.16 1.62
N LEU A 49 10.62 9.44 1.34
CA LEU A 49 10.04 10.39 2.28
C LEU A 49 8.55 10.58 2.03
N CYS A 50 7.76 10.66 3.09
CA CYS A 50 6.37 11.10 2.98
C CYS A 50 6.32 12.54 2.45
N PRO A 51 5.39 12.87 1.53
CA PRO A 51 5.22 14.24 1.07
C PRO A 51 4.94 15.18 2.23
N VAL A 52 5.56 16.36 2.19
CA VAL A 52 5.38 17.39 3.24
C VAL A 52 3.94 17.89 3.35
N ASP A 53 3.15 17.70 2.29
CA ASP A 53 1.76 18.11 2.17
C ASP A 53 0.77 16.93 2.14
N ASP A 54 1.23 15.73 2.52
CA ASP A 54 0.37 14.53 2.54
C ASP A 54 -0.78 14.66 3.55
N VAL A 55 -0.52 15.35 4.66
CA VAL A 55 -1.47 15.50 5.77
C VAL A 55 -1.77 16.97 6.00
N SER A 56 -3.07 17.28 6.18
CA SER A 56 -3.54 18.58 6.62
C SER A 56 -4.46 18.45 7.82
N GLU A 57 -4.37 19.38 8.76
CA GLU A 57 -5.24 19.46 9.93
C GLU A 57 -6.23 20.61 9.76
N SER A 58 -7.50 20.34 10.08
CA SER A 58 -8.55 21.36 10.12
C SER A 58 -9.39 21.21 11.39
N GLN A 59 -10.01 22.29 11.84
CA GLN A 59 -10.91 22.28 12.99
C GLN A 59 -12.35 22.46 12.51
N ILE A 60 -13.24 21.54 12.87
CA ILE A 60 -14.67 21.60 12.52
C ILE A 60 -15.52 21.67 13.79
N SER A 61 -16.58 22.48 13.75
CA SER A 61 -17.42 22.63 14.93
C SER A 61 -18.18 21.35 15.28
N ARG A 62 -18.35 21.09 16.57
CA ARG A 62 -19.16 19.96 17.03
C ARG A 62 -20.62 20.15 16.61
N GLN A 63 -21.16 19.19 15.87
CA GLN A 63 -22.55 19.22 15.38
C GLN A 63 -23.59 19.28 16.51
N ARG A 64 -23.29 18.68 17.67
CA ARG A 64 -24.13 18.76 18.87
C ARG A 64 -23.25 19.09 20.07
N ARG A 65 -23.57 20.21 20.75
CA ARG A 65 -22.94 20.58 22.03
C ARG A 65 -23.78 20.03 23.18
N THR A 66 -23.11 19.56 24.22
CA THR A 66 -23.76 19.20 25.47
C THR A 66 -24.06 20.46 26.29
N VAL A 67 -25.14 20.45 27.06
CA VAL A 67 -25.47 21.56 27.98
C VAL A 67 -24.54 21.55 29.21
N VAL A 68 -24.00 20.38 29.54
CA VAL A 68 -23.08 20.15 30.65
C VAL A 68 -21.80 19.51 30.10
N PRO A 69 -20.60 19.87 30.60
CA PRO A 69 -19.34 19.23 30.21
C PRO A 69 -19.39 17.71 30.44
N SER A 70 -18.82 16.92 29.52
CA SER A 70 -18.62 15.48 29.73
C SER A 70 -17.42 15.17 30.61
N VAL A 71 -16.59 16.19 30.87
CA VAL A 71 -15.38 16.09 31.69
C VAL A 71 -15.73 16.25 33.18
N PRO A 72 -15.22 15.38 34.08
CA PRO A 72 -15.37 15.57 35.52
C PRO A 72 -14.77 16.91 36.00
N GLN A 73 -15.44 17.60 36.93
CA GLN A 73 -15.09 18.97 37.35
C GLN A 73 -13.63 19.19 37.75
N ASN A 74 -12.99 18.19 38.38
CA ASN A 74 -11.62 18.30 38.89
C ASN A 74 -10.58 17.57 38.02
N ALA A 75 -10.98 17.02 36.87
CA ALA A 75 -10.11 16.16 36.07
C ALA A 75 -8.82 16.87 35.65
N GLU A 76 -8.91 18.16 35.28
CA GLU A 76 -7.71 18.93 34.88
C GLU A 76 -6.78 19.23 36.07
N GLN A 77 -7.33 19.50 37.26
CA GLN A 77 -6.54 19.74 38.46
C GLN A 77 -5.86 18.46 38.97
N GLU A 78 -6.57 17.33 38.90
CA GLU A 78 -6.07 16.02 39.33
C GLU A 78 -5.02 15.45 38.36
N ALA A 79 -5.08 15.82 37.08
CA ALA A 79 -4.11 15.40 36.08
C ALA A 79 -2.71 15.96 36.40
N ARG A 80 -1.78 15.06 36.71
CA ARG A 80 -0.38 15.44 37.00
C ARG A 80 0.42 15.81 35.76
N SER A 81 0.15 15.13 34.64
CA SER A 81 0.87 15.34 33.38
C SER A 81 0.25 16.46 32.55
N LEU A 82 1.09 17.34 31.97
CA LEU A 82 0.65 18.35 31.02
C LEU A 82 -0.04 17.73 29.79
N PHE A 83 0.41 16.55 29.37
CA PHE A 83 -0.21 15.80 28.27
C PHE A 83 -1.65 15.42 28.64
N ALA A 84 -1.86 14.85 29.82
CA ALA A 84 -3.19 14.48 30.30
C ALA A 84 -4.13 15.70 30.39
N LYS A 85 -3.63 16.83 30.90
CA LYS A 85 -4.41 18.09 30.91
C LYS A 85 -4.82 18.53 29.50
N LYS A 86 -3.93 18.42 28.52
CA LYS A 86 -4.22 18.75 27.12
C LYS A 86 -5.26 17.80 26.51
N CYS A 87 -5.16 16.50 26.79
CA CYS A 87 -6.16 15.51 26.37
C CYS A 87 -7.54 15.77 27.00
N ILE A 88 -7.59 16.15 28.27
CA ILE A 88 -8.83 16.48 28.96
C ILE A 88 -9.55 17.65 28.28
N LYS A 89 -8.81 18.71 27.93
CA LYS A 89 -9.38 19.86 27.21
C LYS A 89 -9.99 19.48 25.87
N MET A 90 -9.43 18.46 25.19
CA MET A 90 -9.90 18.01 23.89
C MET A 90 -11.36 17.49 23.90
N TYR A 91 -11.86 17.08 25.08
CA TYR A 91 -13.24 16.63 25.23
C TYR A 91 -14.27 17.76 25.10
N ASP A 92 -13.88 19.02 25.27
CA ASP A 92 -14.78 20.17 25.15
C ASP A 92 -14.47 21.07 23.93
N THR A 93 -13.37 20.80 23.22
CA THR A 93 -13.02 21.55 22.00
C THR A 93 -13.75 21.02 20.76
N ASP A 94 -13.77 21.83 19.71
CA ASP A 94 -14.17 21.42 18.37
C ASP A 94 -13.33 20.23 17.87
N TRP A 95 -13.82 19.52 16.84
CA TRP A 95 -13.15 18.35 16.31
C TRP A 95 -11.93 18.76 15.49
N HIS A 96 -10.79 18.11 15.75
CA HIS A 96 -9.61 18.18 14.89
C HIS A 96 -9.71 17.05 13.87
N VAL A 97 -9.76 17.41 12.59
CA VAL A 97 -9.90 16.48 11.47
C VAL A 97 -8.61 16.47 10.68
N ILE A 98 -8.05 15.28 10.52
CA ILE A 98 -6.89 15.02 9.70
C ILE A 98 -7.35 14.59 8.32
N SER A 99 -6.89 15.29 7.29
CA SER A 99 -7.21 15.02 5.88
C SER A 99 -5.96 14.62 5.12
N TYR A 100 -6.04 13.51 4.38
CA TYR A 100 -4.94 12.96 3.59
C TYR A 100 -5.09 13.41 2.14
N LYS A 101 -4.17 14.26 1.66
CA LYS A 101 -4.25 14.88 0.34
C LYS A 101 -4.28 13.84 -0.78
N TYR A 102 -3.56 12.73 -0.61
CA TYR A 102 -3.42 11.69 -1.63
C TYR A 102 -4.21 10.42 -1.28
N GLU A 103 -5.24 10.50 -0.41
CA GLU A 103 -6.07 9.36 0.00
C GLU A 103 -6.63 8.57 -1.19
N ALA A 104 -6.99 9.25 -2.28
CA ALA A 104 -7.51 8.62 -3.49
C ALA A 104 -6.52 7.64 -4.16
N TYR A 105 -5.23 7.70 -3.82
CA TYR A 105 -4.18 6.83 -4.35
C TYR A 105 -3.82 5.66 -3.40
N SER A 106 -4.46 5.57 -2.23
CA SER A 106 -4.16 4.56 -1.21
C SER A 106 -4.79 3.17 -1.46
N GLY A 107 -5.64 3.06 -2.47
CA GLY A 107 -6.44 1.86 -2.77
C GLY A 107 -5.88 0.95 -3.87
N ASP A 108 -6.77 0.09 -4.40
CA ASP A 108 -6.46 -0.78 -5.54
C ASP A 108 -6.00 0.04 -6.75
N PHE A 109 -4.92 -0.41 -7.41
CA PHE A 109 -4.34 0.27 -8.56
C PHE A 109 -5.34 0.49 -9.71
N ARG A 110 -6.37 -0.35 -9.81
CA ARG A 110 -7.46 -0.23 -10.80
C ARG A 110 -8.42 0.92 -10.51
N MET A 111 -8.45 1.39 -9.27
CA MET A 111 -9.34 2.45 -8.78
C MET A 111 -8.64 3.81 -8.67
N LEU A 112 -7.37 3.89 -9.07
CA LEU A 112 -6.62 5.14 -9.05
C LEU A 112 -7.30 6.20 -9.91
N PRO A 113 -7.30 7.47 -9.49
CA PRO A 113 -7.83 8.56 -10.30
C PRO A 113 -7.16 8.61 -11.68
N SER A 114 -7.88 8.17 -12.72
CA SER A 114 -7.41 8.31 -14.09
C SER A 114 -7.55 9.77 -14.48
N LYS A 115 -6.43 10.50 -14.61
CA LYS A 115 -6.42 11.86 -15.14
C LYS A 115 -6.81 11.83 -16.62
N GLY A 116 -8.11 11.80 -16.93
CA GLY A 116 -8.72 12.21 -18.19
C GLY A 116 -8.20 11.59 -19.50
N LEU A 117 -7.24 10.66 -19.48
CA LEU A 117 -6.73 9.98 -20.65
C LEU A 117 -7.78 8.94 -21.03
N LYS A 118 -8.85 9.42 -21.67
CA LYS A 118 -9.60 8.59 -22.58
C LYS A 118 -8.58 8.24 -23.65
N THR A 119 -8.01 7.04 -23.55
CA THR A 119 -7.31 6.44 -24.67
C THR A 119 -8.31 6.49 -25.81
N ASP A 120 -8.07 7.37 -26.78
CA ASP A 120 -8.73 7.27 -28.06
C ASP A 120 -8.59 5.79 -28.45
N LYS A 121 -9.73 5.14 -28.69
CA LYS A 121 -9.73 3.73 -29.05
C LYS A 121 -8.80 3.63 -30.24
N LEU A 122 -7.68 2.92 -30.06
CA LEU A 122 -6.73 2.71 -31.14
C LEU A 122 -7.52 2.17 -32.33
N PRO A 123 -7.29 2.66 -33.55
CA PRO A 123 -7.98 2.16 -34.72
C PRO A 123 -7.88 0.64 -34.75
N ALA A 124 -9.02 -0.04 -34.90
CA ALA A 124 -9.03 -1.48 -35.04
C ALA A 124 -8.26 -1.82 -36.32
N HIS A 125 -7.06 -2.39 -36.18
CA HIS A 125 -6.29 -2.87 -37.32
C HIS A 125 -6.86 -4.23 -37.71
N VAL A 126 -7.53 -4.28 -38.87
CA VAL A 126 -7.97 -5.53 -39.47
C VAL A 126 -6.83 -6.00 -40.35
N PHE A 127 -6.29 -7.18 -40.06
CA PHE A 127 -5.32 -7.84 -40.92
C PHE A 127 -6.07 -8.84 -41.80
N GLU A 128 -5.81 -8.81 -43.10
CA GLU A 128 -6.23 -9.88 -44.00
C GLU A 128 -5.39 -11.11 -43.67
N VAL A 129 -6.05 -12.23 -43.38
CA VAL A 129 -5.39 -13.53 -43.22
C VAL A 129 -5.40 -14.17 -44.59
N ASP A 130 -4.21 -14.31 -45.20
CA ASP A 130 -4.07 -15.09 -46.43
C ASP A 130 -4.54 -16.52 -46.14
N GLU A 131 -5.57 -16.96 -46.87
CA GLU A 131 -6.18 -18.28 -46.71
C GLU A 131 -5.29 -19.35 -47.35
N ASP A 132 -4.14 -19.65 -46.73
CA ASP A 132 -3.25 -20.73 -47.14
C ASP A 132 -2.64 -21.42 -45.93
N THR A 133 -3.45 -22.17 -45.19
CA THR A 133 -3.29 -23.61 -44.97
C THR A 133 -4.24 -24.05 -43.86
N LYS A 134 -5.12 -24.99 -44.19
CA LYS A 134 -5.76 -25.84 -43.20
C LYS A 134 -4.65 -26.45 -42.35
N ASP A 135 -4.67 -26.18 -41.04
CA ASP A 135 -4.53 -27.22 -40.03
C ASP A 135 -5.00 -26.70 -38.66
N GLU A 136 -5.98 -27.44 -38.14
CA GLU A 136 -6.43 -27.51 -36.75
C GLU A 136 -5.27 -27.40 -35.75
N ASP A 137 -5.36 -26.39 -34.86
CA ASP A 137 -5.04 -26.45 -33.43
C ASP A 137 -4.57 -25.08 -32.91
N THR A 138 -5.51 -24.13 -32.83
CA THR A 138 -5.33 -22.88 -32.07
C THR A 138 -6.47 -22.62 -31.09
N SER A 139 -7.04 -23.67 -30.50
CA SER A 139 -7.69 -23.55 -29.19
C SER A 139 -6.65 -23.66 -28.07
N SER A 140 -5.68 -22.73 -28.07
CA SER A 140 -4.93 -22.43 -26.85
C SER A 140 -5.68 -21.32 -26.12
N LEU A 141 -6.12 -21.59 -24.89
CA LEU A 141 -6.74 -20.64 -23.96
C LEU A 141 -5.74 -19.57 -23.45
N CYS A 142 -4.80 -19.17 -24.31
CA CYS A 142 -3.68 -18.27 -24.07
C CYS A 142 -3.62 -17.14 -25.13
N SER A 143 -4.74 -16.81 -25.79
CA SER A 143 -4.80 -15.56 -26.57
C SER A 143 -5.02 -14.34 -25.66
N GLN A 144 -4.09 -14.14 -24.72
CA GLN A 144 -3.64 -12.82 -24.30
C GLN A 144 -2.31 -12.53 -25.03
N ARG A 145 -2.31 -12.63 -26.36
CA ARG A 145 -1.35 -11.89 -27.20
C ARG A 145 -1.96 -10.50 -27.40
N GLY A 146 -1.32 -9.40 -27.05
CA GLY A 146 0.02 -9.22 -26.53
C GLY A 146 0.31 -7.73 -26.57
N GLY A 147 1.10 -7.28 -25.61
CA GLY A 147 1.67 -5.94 -25.59
C GLY A 147 2.87 -5.93 -24.67
N ILE A 148 3.95 -6.61 -25.06
CA ILE A 148 5.25 -6.38 -24.42
C ILE A 148 5.72 -5.01 -24.89
N LEU A 149 5.61 -4.00 -24.02
CA LEU A 149 6.16 -2.67 -24.27
C LEU A 149 7.64 -2.67 -23.91
N LYS A 150 8.52 -2.88 -24.89
CA LYS A 150 9.97 -2.71 -24.73
C LYS A 150 10.31 -1.23 -24.94
N GLN A 151 10.29 -0.44 -23.87
CA GLN A 151 10.90 0.89 -23.89
C GLN A 151 12.42 0.71 -23.69
N GLY A 152 13.18 0.83 -24.78
CA GLY A 152 14.64 0.84 -24.73
C GLY A 152 15.14 2.19 -24.23
N TRP A 153 16.03 2.19 -23.24
CA TRP A 153 16.87 3.34 -22.92
C TRP A 153 18.28 3.05 -23.41
N LEU A 154 18.55 3.42 -24.66
CA LEU A 154 19.88 3.51 -25.21
C LEU A 154 19.90 4.73 -26.12
N GLN A 155 20.55 5.78 -25.62
CA GLN A 155 21.33 6.70 -26.43
C GLN A 155 22.77 6.55 -25.99
#